data_AF-K9P7K0-F1
#
_entry.id   AF-K9P7K0-F1
#
_cell.length_a   1.000
_cell.length_b   1.000
_cell.length_c   1.000
_cell.angle_alpha   90.00
_cell.angle_beta   90.00
_cell.angle_gamma   90.00
#
_symmetry.space_group_name_H-M   'P 1'
#
loop_
_entity.id
_entity.type
_entity.pdbx_description
1 polymer ?
#
loop_
_entity_poly.entity_id
_entity_poly.type
_entity_poly.pdbx_seq_one_letter_code
_entity_poly.pdbx_strand_id
1 'polypeptide(L)'
;MDRSPRATSPAPRRLGAALPHLALLASLPLAGASPLRAAPELPPFPPSSEFRSLQLITLACSRENTAEPCEKARSLANPLLDHPRLPASCKDVLWTIRQRSVVAASNSFERREPIDRAARSLTAVCRLQLPVAKPAENAAPRPQGGLNLINPNQN
;
A
#
# COMPACT_ATOMS: atom_id res chain seq x y z
N MET A 1 -32.39 47.14 25.91
CA MET A 1 -33.58 46.49 25.33
C MET A 1 -33.02 45.47 24.35
N ASP A 2 -32.98 44.17 24.56
CA ASP A 2 -33.80 43.31 25.39
C ASP A 2 -32.95 42.09 25.82
N ARG A 3 -32.88 41.82 27.13
CA ARG A 3 -32.28 40.61 27.72
C ARG A 3 -33.44 39.65 27.95
N SER A 4 -33.43 38.50 27.30
CA SER A 4 -34.37 37.42 27.60
C SER A 4 -33.64 36.30 28.37
N PRO A 5 -33.97 36.04 29.66
CA PRO A 5 -33.38 34.97 30.44
C PRO A 5 -34.29 33.74 30.61
N ARG A 6 -33.63 32.57 30.68
CA ARG A 6 -33.95 31.32 31.41
C ARG A 6 -35.35 30.71 31.29
N ALA A 7 -35.38 29.50 30.74
CA ALA A 7 -36.29 28.46 31.21
C ALA A 7 -35.52 27.45 32.07
N THR A 8 -35.91 27.37 33.34
CA THR A 8 -35.45 26.41 34.35
C THR A 8 -36.57 25.39 34.54
N SER A 9 -36.29 24.09 34.56
CA SER A 9 -37.16 23.09 35.19
C SER A 9 -36.48 21.74 35.42
N PRO A 10 -37.00 20.92 36.37
CA PRO A 10 -36.17 20.37 37.44
C PRO A 10 -35.92 18.87 37.32
N ALA A 11 -34.85 18.43 38.01
CA ALA A 11 -34.62 17.03 38.33
C ALA A 11 -35.52 16.58 39.50
N PRO A 12 -36.07 15.35 39.47
CA PRO A 12 -36.52 14.67 40.68
C PRO A 12 -35.40 13.80 41.28
N ARG A 13 -35.32 13.88 42.62
CA ARG A 13 -34.39 13.19 43.51
C ARG A 13 -34.78 11.72 43.75
N ARG A 14 -33.77 10.95 44.10
CA ARG A 14 -33.74 9.53 44.49
C ARG A 14 -34.40 9.25 45.85
N LEU A 15 -35.13 8.14 45.94
CA LEU A 15 -35.25 7.24 47.10
C LEU A 15 -35.39 5.83 46.49
N GLY A 16 -34.64 4.78 46.81
CA GLY A 16 -34.09 4.37 48.09
C GLY A 16 -34.76 3.05 48.48
N ALA A 17 -34.21 1.92 48.04
CA ALA A 17 -34.56 0.60 48.58
C ALA A 17 -33.29 -0.26 48.63
N ALA A 18 -32.90 -0.62 49.84
CA ALA A 18 -31.78 -1.50 50.16
C ALA A 18 -32.15 -2.98 49.94
N LEU A 19 -31.13 -3.80 49.71
CA LEU A 19 -31.13 -5.19 49.27
C LEU A 19 -31.81 -6.18 50.24
N PRO A 20 -32.14 -7.40 49.76
CA PRO A 20 -31.31 -8.52 50.18
C PRO A 20 -30.87 -9.44 49.03
N HIS A 21 -29.73 -10.11 49.27
CA HIS A 21 -29.13 -11.14 48.45
C HIS A 21 -30.09 -12.26 48.05
N LEU A 22 -30.19 -12.55 46.76
CA LEU A 22 -30.40 -13.91 46.27
C LEU A 22 -29.38 -14.21 45.17
N ALA A 23 -28.48 -15.13 45.50
CA ALA A 23 -27.57 -15.75 44.57
C ALA A 23 -28.36 -16.54 43.51
N LEU A 24 -28.09 -16.29 42.23
CA LEU A 24 -28.02 -17.37 41.25
C LEU A 24 -27.05 -16.98 40.13
N LEU A 25 -25.88 -17.59 40.19
CA LEU A 25 -24.89 -17.64 39.12
C LEU A 25 -25.52 -18.32 37.90
N ALA A 26 -26.11 -17.53 37.00
CA ALA A 26 -26.42 -17.96 35.65
C ALA A 26 -25.37 -17.38 34.70
N SER A 27 -24.18 -17.99 34.68
CA SER A 27 -23.20 -17.77 33.63
C SER A 27 -23.76 -18.34 32.33
N LEU A 28 -24.46 -17.52 31.54
CA LEU A 28 -24.79 -17.86 30.16
C LEU A 28 -23.48 -18.06 29.40
N PRO A 29 -23.26 -19.23 28.75
CA PRO A 29 -22.16 -19.34 27.81
C PRO A 29 -22.51 -18.41 26.65
N LEU A 30 -21.79 -17.30 26.56
CA LEU A 30 -21.74 -16.51 25.34
C LEU A 30 -20.96 -17.35 24.32
N ALA A 31 -21.63 -18.36 23.76
CA ALA A 31 -21.17 -19.10 22.60
C ALA A 31 -21.25 -18.15 21.40
N GLY A 32 -20.32 -17.20 21.36
CA GLY A 32 -20.05 -16.38 20.20
C GLY A 32 -19.57 -17.31 19.11
N ALA A 33 -20.48 -17.76 18.27
CA ALA A 33 -20.15 -18.24 16.94
C ALA A 33 -19.52 -17.04 16.21
N SER A 34 -18.20 -16.91 16.31
CA SER A 34 -17.44 -16.03 15.43
C SER A 34 -17.78 -16.48 14.01
N PRO A 35 -18.44 -15.65 13.18
CA PRO A 35 -18.60 -16.00 11.78
C PRO A 35 -17.19 -16.13 11.22
N LEU A 36 -16.80 -17.35 10.87
CA LEU A 36 -15.58 -17.62 10.12
C LEU A 36 -15.82 -17.01 8.73
N ARG A 37 -15.62 -15.70 8.61
CA ARG A 37 -15.70 -14.99 7.34
C ARG A 37 -14.57 -15.54 6.49
N ALA A 38 -14.92 -16.26 5.42
CA ALA A 38 -13.98 -16.61 4.37
C ALA A 38 -13.24 -15.32 3.96
N ALA A 39 -11.91 -15.35 4.05
CA ALA A 39 -11.11 -14.22 3.61
C ALA A 39 -11.42 -13.99 2.12
N PRO A 40 -11.70 -12.75 1.68
CA PRO A 40 -11.90 -12.48 0.27
C PRO A 40 -10.68 -12.95 -0.51
N GLU A 41 -10.92 -13.65 -1.62
CA GLU A 41 -9.85 -14.08 -2.50
C GLU A 41 -9.07 -12.85 -2.99
N LEU A 42 -7.75 -12.87 -2.83
CA LEU A 42 -6.91 -11.76 -3.26
C LEU A 42 -6.96 -11.66 -4.79
N PRO A 43 -7.11 -10.44 -5.36
CA PRO A 43 -7.10 -10.28 -6.80
C PRO A 43 -5.80 -10.81 -7.40
N PRO A 44 -5.79 -11.26 -8.67
CA PRO A 44 -4.58 -11.65 -9.36
C PRO A 44 -3.56 -10.50 -9.39
N PHE A 45 -2.27 -10.81 -9.45
CA PHE A 45 -1.24 -9.78 -9.61
C PHE A 45 -1.40 -9.11 -10.99
N PRO A 46 -1.26 -7.78 -11.12
CA PRO A 46 -1.46 -7.10 -12.39
C PRO A 46 -0.47 -7.58 -13.46
N PRO A 47 -0.90 -7.77 -14.71
CA PRO A 47 -0.02 -8.26 -15.77
C PRO A 47 1.09 -7.24 -16.09
N SER A 48 2.25 -7.75 -16.53
CA SER A 48 3.40 -6.89 -16.88
C SER A 48 3.09 -5.89 -18.01
N SER A 49 2.16 -6.23 -18.90
CA SER A 49 1.67 -5.35 -19.97
C SER A 49 0.99 -4.09 -19.45
N GLU A 50 0.34 -4.15 -18.29
CA GLU A 50 -0.30 -3.00 -17.66
C GLU A 50 0.75 -1.99 -17.18
N PHE A 51 1.78 -2.45 -16.49
CA PHE A 51 2.92 -1.61 -16.10
C PHE A 51 3.69 -1.08 -17.31
N ARG A 52 3.84 -1.88 -18.37
CA ARG A 52 4.48 -1.44 -19.62
C ARG A 52 3.67 -0.34 -20.30
N SER A 53 2.35 -0.47 -20.35
CA SER A 53 1.44 0.55 -20.87
C SER A 53 1.55 1.85 -20.06
N LEU A 54 1.48 1.74 -18.73
CA LEU A 54 1.63 2.89 -17.82
C LEU A 54 3.00 3.56 -17.96
N GLN A 55 4.08 2.80 -18.15
CA GLN A 55 5.41 3.34 -18.42
C GLN A 55 5.40 4.20 -19.70
N LEU A 56 4.86 3.68 -20.80
CA LEU A 56 4.86 4.38 -22.09
C LEU A 56 4.03 5.66 -22.05
N ILE A 57 2.84 5.62 -21.44
CA ILE A 57 2.00 6.82 -21.32
C ILE A 57 2.62 7.87 -20.38
N THR A 58 3.33 7.43 -19.34
CA THR A 58 4.05 8.34 -18.43
C THR A 58 5.21 9.03 -19.17
N LEU A 59 5.94 8.31 -20.02
CA LEU A 59 6.96 8.90 -20.90
C LEU A 59 6.35 9.87 -21.92
N ALA A 60 5.16 9.57 -22.45
CA ALA A 60 4.43 10.50 -23.31
C ALA A 60 4.09 11.79 -22.55
N CYS A 61 3.57 11.71 -21.32
CA CYS A 61 3.30 12.89 -20.48
C CYS A 61 4.55 13.74 -20.21
N SER A 62 5.70 13.08 -19.98
CA SER A 62 6.98 13.78 -19.82
C SER A 62 7.37 14.53 -21.10
N ARG A 63 7.29 13.86 -22.27
CA ARG A 63 7.71 14.43 -23.56
C ARG A 63 6.78 15.55 -24.05
N GLU A 64 5.48 15.34 -23.93
CA GLU A 64 4.47 16.16 -24.61
C GLU A 64 3.91 17.26 -23.71
N ASN A 65 3.86 17.05 -22.39
CA ASN A 65 3.30 18.01 -21.43
C ASN A 65 1.87 18.48 -21.81
N THR A 66 1.07 17.58 -22.36
CA THR A 66 -0.34 17.81 -22.74
C THR A 66 -1.27 17.09 -21.76
N ALA A 67 -2.53 17.55 -21.71
CA ALA A 67 -3.51 17.02 -20.77
C ALA A 67 -3.76 15.52 -20.95
N GLU A 68 -3.96 15.06 -22.19
CA GLU A 68 -4.32 13.67 -22.50
C GLU A 68 -3.35 12.63 -21.91
N PRO A 69 -2.04 12.59 -22.25
CA PRO A 69 -1.15 11.57 -21.72
C PRO A 69 -0.91 11.72 -20.21
N CYS A 70 -0.93 12.95 -19.68
CA CYS A 70 -0.72 13.19 -18.26
C CYS A 70 -1.91 12.73 -17.40
N GLU A 71 -3.13 13.06 -17.79
CA GLU A 71 -4.34 12.58 -17.14
C GLU A 71 -4.49 11.07 -17.26
N LYS A 72 -4.18 10.51 -18.43
CA LYS A 72 -4.22 9.05 -18.64
C LYS A 72 -3.18 8.32 -17.79
N ALA A 73 -1.97 8.85 -17.62
CA ALA A 73 -0.98 8.29 -16.70
C ALA A 73 -1.49 8.29 -15.25
N ARG A 74 -2.12 9.39 -14.81
CA ARG A 74 -2.70 9.51 -13.47
C ARG A 74 -3.87 8.54 -13.25
N SER A 75 -4.77 8.43 -14.22
CA SER A 75 -5.97 7.59 -14.11
C SER A 75 -5.62 6.11 -14.08
N LEU A 76 -4.61 5.67 -14.84
CA LEU A 76 -4.10 4.30 -14.82
C LEU A 76 -3.30 3.98 -13.54
N ALA A 77 -2.56 4.94 -12.99
CA ALA A 77 -1.80 4.73 -11.75
C ALA A 77 -2.69 4.65 -10.50
N ASN A 78 -3.81 5.39 -10.47
CA ASN A 78 -4.74 5.47 -9.32
C ASN A 78 -5.19 4.09 -8.79
N PRO A 79 -5.86 3.23 -9.58
CA PRO A 79 -6.39 1.96 -9.08
C PRO A 79 -5.29 0.99 -8.62
N LEU A 80 -4.07 1.13 -9.14
CA LEU A 80 -2.93 0.29 -8.75
C LEU A 80 -2.42 0.60 -7.34
N LEU A 81 -2.58 1.82 -6.83
CA LEU A 81 -2.13 2.20 -5.48
C LEU A 81 -2.81 1.38 -4.38
N ASP A 82 -4.08 1.05 -4.57
CA ASP A 82 -4.88 0.29 -3.61
C ASP A 82 -4.73 -1.22 -3.77
N HIS A 83 -3.94 -1.68 -4.76
CA HIS A 83 -3.79 -3.09 -5.05
C HIS A 83 -3.06 -3.84 -3.92
N PRO A 84 -3.64 -4.90 -3.32
CA PRO A 84 -3.10 -5.53 -2.11
C PRO A 84 -1.82 -6.34 -2.36
N ARG A 85 -1.61 -6.81 -3.59
CA ARG A 85 -0.42 -7.62 -3.96
C ARG A 85 0.77 -6.82 -4.46
N LEU A 86 0.67 -5.49 -4.56
CA LEU A 86 1.81 -4.67 -4.97
C LEU A 86 2.72 -4.35 -3.79
N PRO A 87 4.04 -4.54 -3.93
CA PRO A 87 4.98 -4.18 -2.88
C PRO A 87 4.96 -2.67 -2.64
N ALA A 88 5.30 -2.23 -1.43
CA ALA A 88 5.33 -0.82 -1.05
C ALA A 88 6.19 0.02 -2.03
N SER A 89 7.35 -0.50 -2.43
CA SER A 89 8.22 0.17 -3.41
C SER A 89 7.57 0.40 -4.77
N CYS A 90 6.73 -0.53 -5.25
CA CYS A 90 5.96 -0.32 -6.47
C CYS A 90 4.91 0.77 -6.27
N LYS A 91 4.25 0.80 -5.12
CA LYS A 91 3.27 1.85 -4.77
C LYS A 91 3.92 3.24 -4.69
N ASP A 92 5.15 3.35 -4.21
CA ASP A 92 5.88 4.62 -4.17
C ASP A 92 6.16 5.18 -5.59
N VAL A 93 6.52 4.29 -6.53
CA VAL A 93 6.69 4.67 -7.94
C VAL A 93 5.35 5.09 -8.55
N LEU A 94 4.28 4.30 -8.34
CA LEU A 94 2.94 4.63 -8.82
C LEU A 94 2.43 5.96 -8.25
N TRP A 95 2.70 6.22 -6.97
CA TRP A 95 2.36 7.46 -6.31
C TRP A 95 3.09 8.64 -6.96
N THR A 96 4.38 8.45 -7.26
CA THR A 96 5.19 9.45 -7.97
C THR A 96 4.61 9.74 -9.36
N ILE A 97 4.25 8.71 -10.14
CA ILE A 97 3.61 8.88 -11.46
C ILE A 97 2.31 9.68 -11.30
N ARG A 98 1.42 9.25 -10.41
CA ARG A 98 0.14 9.95 -10.15
C ARG A 98 0.35 11.42 -9.76
N GLN A 99 1.31 11.72 -8.88
CA GLN A 99 1.54 13.08 -8.42
C GLN A 99 2.20 13.96 -9.47
N ARG A 100 3.20 13.43 -10.19
CA ARG A 100 4.08 14.21 -11.06
C ARG A 100 3.61 14.31 -12.51
N SER A 101 2.77 13.39 -12.99
CA SER A 101 2.21 13.43 -14.35
C SER A 101 1.10 14.48 -14.47
N VAL A 102 1.44 15.75 -14.26
CA VAL A 102 0.56 16.91 -14.43
C VAL A 102 1.08 17.81 -15.54
N VAL A 103 0.18 18.53 -16.19
CA VAL A 103 0.55 19.59 -17.14
C VAL A 103 1.17 20.75 -16.37
N ALA A 104 2.29 21.27 -16.86
CA ALA A 104 2.93 22.47 -16.35
C ALA A 104 2.97 23.56 -17.43
N ALA A 105 3.19 24.81 -17.03
CA ALA A 105 3.28 25.93 -17.96
C ALA A 105 4.46 25.80 -18.97
N SER A 106 5.53 25.11 -18.58
CA SER A 106 6.68 24.81 -19.44
C SER A 106 7.16 23.38 -19.23
N ASN A 107 7.70 22.76 -20.29
CA ASN A 107 8.22 21.40 -20.23
C ASN A 107 9.71 21.35 -19.84
N SER A 108 10.04 21.88 -18.65
CA SER A 108 11.42 21.99 -18.19
C SER A 108 12.04 20.63 -17.81
N PHE A 109 13.37 20.57 -17.72
CA PHE A 109 14.08 19.36 -17.29
C PHE A 109 13.67 18.92 -15.88
N GLU A 110 13.52 19.88 -14.97
CA GLU A 110 13.13 19.65 -13.57
C GLU A 110 11.74 19.01 -13.45
N ARG A 111 10.84 19.32 -14.41
CA ARG A 111 9.54 18.65 -14.52
C ARG A 111 9.70 17.25 -15.09
N ARG A 112 10.43 17.11 -16.20
CA ARG A 112 10.54 15.86 -16.98
C ARG A 112 11.29 14.77 -16.24
N GLU A 113 12.41 15.10 -15.61
CA GLU A 113 13.32 14.14 -14.98
C GLU A 113 12.63 13.24 -13.93
N PRO A 114 11.86 13.75 -12.95
CA PRO A 114 11.17 12.88 -12.00
C PRO A 114 10.10 12.00 -12.65
N ILE A 115 9.44 12.46 -13.72
CA ILE A 115 8.44 11.68 -14.47
C ILE A 115 9.14 10.56 -15.26
N ASP A 116 10.21 10.89 -15.98
CA ASP A 116 11.02 9.94 -16.77
C ASP A 116 11.64 8.87 -15.88
N ARG A 117 12.19 9.26 -14.72
CA ARG A 117 12.76 8.33 -13.73
C ARG A 117 11.72 7.36 -13.23
N ALA A 118 10.55 7.85 -12.80
CA ALA A 118 9.47 7.00 -12.32
C ALA A 118 9.01 6.00 -13.40
N ALA A 119 8.85 6.46 -14.64
CA ALA A 119 8.47 5.60 -15.76
C ALA A 119 9.50 4.52 -16.05
N ARG A 120 10.81 4.85 -16.05
CA ARG A 120 11.89 3.88 -16.30
C ARG A 120 12.00 2.83 -15.20
N SER A 121 11.74 3.20 -13.95
CA SER A 121 11.80 2.28 -12.82
C SER A 121 10.58 1.35 -12.71
N LEU A 122 9.44 1.73 -13.31
CA LEU A 122 8.15 1.09 -13.09
C LEU A 122 8.16 -0.43 -13.29
N THR A 123 8.60 -0.92 -14.45
CA THR A 123 8.55 -2.37 -14.76
C THR A 123 9.55 -3.20 -13.95
N ALA A 124 10.67 -2.61 -13.54
CA ALA A 124 11.66 -3.29 -12.72
C ALA A 124 11.21 -3.43 -11.25
N VAL A 125 10.52 -2.41 -10.73
CA VAL A 125 10.06 -2.35 -9.34
C VAL A 125 8.72 -3.08 -9.16
N CYS A 126 7.79 -2.88 -10.09
CA CYS A 126 6.44 -3.47 -10.07
C CYS A 126 6.39 -4.86 -10.70
N ARG A 127 7.34 -5.73 -10.34
CA ARG A 127 7.33 -7.15 -10.72
C ARG A 127 6.86 -7.99 -9.56
N LEU A 128 6.23 -9.13 -9.86
CA LEU A 128 5.90 -10.12 -8.85
C LEU A 128 7.20 -10.56 -8.15
N GLN A 129 7.33 -10.21 -6.88
CA GLN A 129 8.35 -10.78 -6.03
C GLN A 129 7.77 -12.08 -5.49
N LEU A 130 8.23 -13.20 -6.04
CA LEU A 130 8.03 -14.48 -5.37
C LEU A 130 8.73 -14.38 -4.00
N PRO A 131 8.10 -14.83 -2.91
CA PRO A 131 8.76 -14.83 -1.61
C PRO A 131 10.08 -15.58 -1.76
N VAL A 132 11.19 -14.89 -1.46
CA VAL A 132 12.46 -15.56 -1.21
C VAL A 132 12.19 -16.42 0.01
N ALA A 133 12.05 -17.73 -0.19
CA ALA A 133 12.09 -18.66 0.93
C ALA A 133 13.37 -18.33 1.69
N LYS A 134 13.25 -17.85 2.92
CA LYS A 134 14.41 -17.77 3.82
C LYS A 134 15.03 -19.17 3.79
N PRO A 135 16.33 -19.31 3.49
CA PRO A 135 16.97 -20.61 3.62
C PRO A 135 16.61 -21.13 5.01
N ALA A 136 15.99 -22.30 5.07
CA ALA A 136 15.82 -22.96 6.35
C ALA A 136 17.22 -23.02 6.97
N GLU A 137 17.38 -22.39 8.13
CA GLU A 137 18.59 -22.38 8.94
C GLU A 137 18.79 -23.79 9.52
N ASN A 138 18.92 -24.79 8.66
CA ASN A 138 19.21 -26.20 8.94
C ASN A 138 19.66 -26.90 7.64
N ALA A 139 20.38 -26.22 6.76
CA ALA A 139 21.14 -26.86 5.70
C ALA A 139 22.58 -27.05 6.20
N ALA A 140 22.97 -28.31 6.39
CA ALA A 140 24.30 -28.75 6.81
C ALA A 140 25.45 -28.06 6.04
N PRO A 141 26.65 -27.95 6.63
CA PRO A 141 27.74 -27.19 6.02
C PRO A 141 28.19 -27.83 4.71
N ARG A 142 28.17 -27.06 3.62
CA ARG A 142 28.84 -27.42 2.37
C ARG A 142 30.34 -27.12 2.52
N PRO A 143 31.24 -28.01 2.08
CA PRO A 143 32.68 -27.77 2.11
C PRO A 143 33.05 -26.64 1.14
N GLN A 144 33.85 -25.70 1.64
CA GLN A 144 34.40 -24.58 0.88
C GLN A 144 35.42 -25.11 -0.13
N GLY A 145 35.08 -25.06 -1.42
CA GLY A 145 35.97 -25.40 -2.52
C GLY A 145 36.85 -24.24 -2.93
N GLY A 146 38.10 -24.27 -2.47
CA GLY A 146 39.33 -23.79 -3.12
C GLY A 146 39.34 -22.52 -3.96
N LEU A 147 39.92 -21.46 -3.40
CA LEU A 147 40.60 -20.39 -4.16
C LEU A 147 41.82 -20.99 -4.87
N ASN A 148 41.79 -21.13 -6.19
CA ASN A 148 43.01 -21.31 -6.98
C ASN A 148 43.66 -19.94 -7.21
N LEU A 149 44.72 -19.64 -6.46
CA LEU A 149 45.68 -18.61 -6.86
C LEU A 149 46.48 -19.15 -8.05
N ILE A 150 46.29 -18.55 -9.22
CA ILE A 150 47.24 -18.71 -10.32
C ILE A 150 48.54 -18.01 -9.92
N ASN A 151 49.62 -18.77 -9.78
CA ASN A 151 50.98 -18.29 -9.55
C ASN A 151 51.60 -17.87 -10.91
N PRO A 152 51.99 -16.60 -11.12
CA PRO A 152 52.64 -16.17 -12.36
C PRO A 152 54.15 -16.32 -12.22
N ASN A 153 54.66 -17.55 -12.30
CA ASN A 153 56.08 -17.77 -12.60
C ASN A 153 56.29 -19.17 -13.18
N GLN A 154 56.11 -19.30 -14.49
CA GLN A 154 56.68 -20.39 -15.29
C GLN A 154 57.09 -19.85 -16.66
N ASN A 155 58.39 -19.58 -16.76
CA ASN A 155 59.28 -19.53 -17.94
C ASN A 155 59.05 -18.45 -19.02
#